data_AF-B4F0M2-F1
#
_entry.id   AF-B4F0M2-F1
#
_cell.length_a   1.000
_cell.length_b   1.000
_cell.length_c   1.000
_cell.angle_alpha   90.00
_cell.angle_beta   90.00
_cell.angle_gamma   90.00
#
_symmetry.space_group_name_H-M   'P 1'
#
loop_
_entity.id
_entity.type
_entity.pdbx_description
1 polymer ?
#
loop_
_entity_poly.entity_id
_entity_poly.type
_entity_poly.pdbx_seq_one_letter_code
_entity_poly.pdbx_strand_id
1 'polypeptide(L)' 'MMKVIVKQITEHSFMYRGFTIIKLPRKAVTPITRYHVWLDDQSFGKFDAMAEATKYIDLLKGDIQ' A
#
# COMPACT_ATOMS: atom_id res chain seq x y z
N MET A 1 -13.12 -14.52 10.96
CA MET A 1 -12.34 -13.39 10.41
C MET A 1 -11.97 -13.73 8.97
N MET A 2 -12.40 -12.93 7.99
CA MET A 2 -12.02 -13.16 6.59
C MET A 2 -10.54 -12.81 6.42
N LYS A 3 -9.75 -13.74 5.87
CA LYS A 3 -8.35 -13.49 5.53
C LYS A 3 -8.31 -12.56 4.32
N VAL A 4 -8.02 -11.28 4.54
CA VAL A 4 -7.77 -10.34 3.45
C VAL A 4 -6.33 -10.49 3.03
N ILE A 5 -6.10 -10.72 1.73
CA ILE A 5 -4.77 -10.88 1.15
C ILE A 5 -4.41 -9.68 0.29
N VAL A 6 -3.14 -9.28 0.32
CA VAL A 6 -2.60 -8.34 -0.67
C VAL A 6 -2.50 -9.09 -1.98
N LYS A 7 -3.25 -8.66 -3.00
CA LYS A 7 -3.23 -9.27 -4.33
C LYS A 7 -2.26 -8.49 -5.22
N GLN A 8 -1.22 -9.15 -5.71
CA GLN A 8 -0.36 -8.54 -6.73
C GLN A 8 -1.10 -8.44 -8.07
N ILE A 9 -1.03 -7.29 -8.72
CA ILE A 9 -1.65 -7.02 -10.02
C ILE A 9 -0.58 -6.93 -11.12
N THR A 10 0.52 -6.24 -10.83
CA THR A 10 1.72 -6.18 -11.68
C THR A 10 2.98 -6.31 -10.81
N GLU A 11 4.18 -6.23 -11.39
CA GLU A 11 5.43 -6.22 -10.62
C GLU A 11 5.47 -5.10 -9.56
N HIS A 12 4.82 -3.96 -9.84
CA HIS A 12 4.88 -2.77 -9.00
C HIS A 12 3.52 -2.30 -8.49
N SER A 13 2.43 -3.02 -8.75
CA SER A 13 1.11 -2.66 -8.24
C SER A 13 0.42 -3.82 -7.53
N PHE A 14 -0.22 -3.48 -6.43
CA PHE A 14 -0.91 -4.40 -5.53
C PHE A 14 -2.28 -3.83 -5.20
N MET A 15 -3.25 -4.71 -4.95
CA MET A 15 -4.59 -4.35 -4.52
C MET A 15 -4.83 -4.89 -3.11
N TYR A 16 -5.35 -4.04 -2.22
CA TYR A 16 -5.67 -4.39 -0.85
C TYR A 16 -6.89 -3.59 -0.36
N ARG A 17 -7.99 -4.29 -0.01
CA ARG A 17 -9.25 -3.67 0.48
C ARG A 17 -9.80 -2.54 -0.41
N GLY A 18 -9.65 -2.66 -1.72
CA GLY A 18 -10.08 -1.66 -2.70
C GLY A 18 -9.04 -0.55 -2.98
N PHE A 19 -7.96 -0.48 -2.20
CA PHE A 19 -6.86 0.44 -2.45
C PHE A 19 -5.87 -0.15 -3.45
N THR A 20 -5.24 0.73 -4.22
CA THR A 20 -4.06 0.42 -5.02
C THR A 20 -2.81 0.83 -4.25
N ILE A 21 -1.85 -0.07 -4.13
CA ILE A 21 -0.53 0.19 -3.55
C ILE A 21 0.50 0.09 -4.66
N ILE A 22 1.20 1.19 -4.94
CA ILE A 22 2.24 1.25 -5.97
C ILE A 22 3.61 1.17 -5.30
N LYS A 23 4.39 0.14 -5.62
CA LYS A 23 5.79 -0.01 -5.21
C LYS A 23 6.65 0.94 -6.03
N LEU A 24 7.30 1.87 -5.35
CA LEU A 24 8.29 2.78 -5.87
C LEU A 24 9.67 2.19 -5.56
N PRO A 25 10.36 1.58 -6.54
CA PRO A 25 11.64 0.94 -6.30
C PRO A 25 12.70 1.97 -5.87
N ARG A 26 13.67 1.51 -5.06
CA ARG A 26 14.83 2.31 -4.69
C ARG A 26 15.55 2.85 -5.93
N LYS A 27 16.05 4.08 -5.84
CA LYS A 27 16.91 4.71 -6.85
C LYS A 27 18.26 5.04 -6.21
N ALA A 28 19.30 5.24 -7.02
CA ALA A 28 20.65 5.57 -6.52
C ALA A 28 20.65 6.80 -5.60
N VAL A 29 19.79 7.79 -5.87
CA VAL A 29 19.62 9.01 -5.08
C VAL A 29 18.67 8.88 -3.89
N THR A 30 17.74 7.93 -3.93
CA THR A 30 16.75 7.67 -2.87
C THR A 30 16.74 6.17 -2.58
N PRO A 31 17.60 5.69 -1.67
CA PRO A 31 17.89 4.26 -1.51
C PRO A 31 16.81 3.49 -0.75
N ILE A 32 15.58 4.01 -0.71
CA ILE A 32 14.45 3.46 0.03
C ILE A 32 13.38 3.05 -0.97
N THR A 33 12.89 1.81 -0.86
CA THR A 33 11.68 1.38 -1.58
C THR A 33 10.49 1.93 -0.82
N ARG A 34 9.57 2.58 -1.52
CA ARG A 34 8.34 3.12 -0.90
C ARG A 34 7.10 2.49 -1.51
N TYR A 35 6.00 2.59 -0.78
CA TYR A 35 4.69 2.09 -1.17
C TYR A 35 3.72 3.25 -1.14
N HIS A 36 3.20 3.64 -2.30
CA HIS A 36 2.27 4.76 -2.45
C HIS A 36 0.85 4.23 -2.44
N VAL A 37 0.05 4.65 -1.47
CA VAL A 37 -1.36 4.23 -1.33
C VAL A 37 -2.28 5.20 -2.07
N TRP A 38 -3.18 4.62 -2.87
CA TRP A 38 -4.20 5.31 -3.65
C TRP A 38 -5.56 4.65 -3.44
N LEU A 39 -6.61 5.47 -3.44
CA LEU A 39 -8.00 5.04 -3.64
C LEU A 39 -8.58 5.91 -4.74
N ASP A 40 -8.95 5.28 -5.86
CA ASP A 40 -9.34 5.98 -7.08
C ASP A 40 -8.30 7.07 -7.43
N ASP A 41 -8.71 8.33 -7.51
CA ASP A 41 -7.85 9.46 -7.86
C ASP A 41 -7.23 10.18 -6.64
N GLN A 42 -7.41 9.63 -5.43
CA GLN A 42 -6.92 10.23 -4.19
C GLN A 42 -5.67 9.52 -3.68
N SER A 43 -4.61 10.32 -3.46
CA SER A 43 -3.36 9.88 -2.83
C SER A 43 -3.45 9.96 -1.31
N PHE A 44 -3.04 8.89 -0.62
CA PHE A 44 -3.02 8.80 0.85
C PHE A 44 -1.59 8.77 1.44
N GLY A 45 -0.57 8.96 0.61
CA GLY A 45 0.82 9.08 1.04
C GLY A 45 1.69 7.87 0.71
N LYS A 46 2.94 7.95 1.16
CA LYS A 46 4.01 6.98 0.89
C LYS A 46 4.51 6.39 2.20
N PHE A 47 4.71 5.08 2.20
CA PHE A 47 5.17 4.31 3.35
C PHE A 47 6.48 3.61 2.99
N ASP A 48 7.37 3.39 3.95
CA ASP A 48 8.66 2.77 3.69
C ASP A 48 8.55 1.22 3.66
N ALA A 49 7.44 0.66 4.15
CA ALA A 49 7.14 -0.77 4.11
C ALA A 49 5.68 -1.08 3.68
N MET A 50 5.48 -2.23 3.02
CA MET A 50 4.15 -2.72 2.65
C MET A 50 3.26 -2.91 3.88
N ALA A 51 3.83 -3.41 4.99
CA ALA A 51 3.10 -3.63 6.23
C ALA A 51 2.55 -2.33 6.85
N GLU A 52 3.26 -1.21 6.70
CA GLU A 52 2.79 0.11 7.14
C GLU A 52 1.64 0.60 6.26
N ALA A 53 1.75 0.42 4.94
CA ALA A 53 0.69 0.76 4.00
C ALA A 53 -0.60 -0.04 4.28
N THR A 54 -0.51 -1.35 4.51
CA THR A 54 -1.68 -2.18 4.83
C THR A 54 -2.26 -1.82 6.19
N LYS A 55 -1.43 -1.59 7.22
CA LYS A 55 -1.90 -1.14 8.53
C LYS A 55 -2.64 0.19 8.45
N TYR A 56 -2.14 1.12 7.65
CA TYR A 56 -2.81 2.40 7.41
C TYR A 56 -4.17 2.21 6.74
N ILE A 57 -4.26 1.33 5.74
CA ILE A 57 -5.53 0.98 5.08
C ILE A 57 -6.53 0.34 6.06
N ASP A 58 -6.05 -0.55 6.93
CA ASP A 58 -6.89 -1.19 7.95
C ASP A 58 -7.45 -0.15 8.95
N LEU A 59 -6.65 0.85 9.34
CA LEU A 59 -7.11 1.99 10.16
C LEU A 59 -8.20 2.80 9.44
N LEU A 60 -8.01 3.12 8.15
CA LEU A 60 -9.02 3.85 7.36
C LEU A 60 -10.33 3.09 7.20
N LYS A 61 -10.28 1.76 7.18
CA LYS A 61 -11.46 0.89 7.06
C LYS A 61 -12.08 0.53 8.42
N GLY A 62 -11.48 0.98 9.54
CA GLY A 62 -11.96 0.74 10.89
C GLY A 62 -11.76 -0.69 11.37
N ASP A 63 -10.82 -1.43 10.80
CA ASP A 63 -10.56 -2.83 11.17
C ASP A 63 -9.62 -2.99 12.37
N ILE A 64 -8.98 -1.89 12.83
CA ILE A 64 -8.12 -1.85 14.01
C ILE A 64 -8.82 -1.01 15.07
N GLN A 65 -9.28 -1.68 16.14
CA GLN A 65 -9.58 -1.09 17.45
C GLN A 65 -8.39 -1.32 18.39
#